data_AF-A0A5T0D4B0-F1
#
_entry.id   AF-A0A5T0D4B0-F1
#
_cell.length_a   1.000
_cell.length_b   1.000
_cell.length_c   1.000
_cell.angle_alpha   90.00
_cell.angle_beta   90.00
_cell.angle_gamma   90.00
#
_symmetry.space_group_name_H-M   'P 1'
#
loop_
_entity.id
_entity.type
_entity.pdbx_description
1 polymer ?
#
loop_
_entity_poly.entity_id
_entity_poly.type
_entity_poly.pdbx_seq_one_letter_code
_entity_poly.pdbx_strand_id
1 'polypeptide(L)'
;PELDTLNPNDSKERIFKKIKQIKKDFKDLRYINNHTGSLFTSNEEAMRKLYEALKNQNIFFVDSKTIGNSKANKIAKELSMPYIQRDVFLDNEDDVNYVKKQLESAVKLAQKKGFVIAIGHPRKNTFKALEQSKDLLKGVDLVYLSEIYGK
;
A
#
# COMPACT_ATOMS: atom_id res chain seq x y z
N PRO A 1 -4.05 14.25 15.24
CA PRO A 1 -4.67 13.57 14.07
C PRO A 1 -4.29 14.31 12.79
N GLU A 2 -3.99 13.59 11.72
CA GLU A 2 -3.81 14.21 10.41
C GLU A 2 -5.11 14.92 10.00
N LEU A 3 -4.98 15.99 9.20
CA LEU A 3 -6.15 16.73 8.77
C LEU A 3 -6.96 15.90 7.77
N ASP A 4 -8.28 15.86 7.98
CA ASP A 4 -9.24 15.22 7.09
C ASP A 4 -9.00 13.70 6.87
N THR A 5 -8.59 13.00 7.93
CA THR A 5 -8.53 11.53 7.98
C THR A 5 -9.92 10.92 7.82
N LEU A 6 -10.01 9.83 7.05
CA LEU A 6 -11.23 9.03 6.94
C LEU A 6 -11.45 8.20 8.22
N ASN A 7 -12.68 8.22 8.74
CA ASN A 7 -13.07 7.46 9.92
C ASN A 7 -14.07 6.35 9.56
N PRO A 8 -14.12 5.23 10.30
CA PRO A 8 -15.06 4.14 10.00
C PRO A 8 -16.53 4.56 9.97
N ASN A 9 -16.88 5.60 10.75
CA ASN A 9 -18.23 6.14 10.85
C ASN A 9 -18.55 7.19 9.76
N ASP A 10 -17.61 7.50 8.87
CA ASP A 10 -17.85 8.44 7.79
C ASP A 10 -18.96 7.92 6.85
N SER A 11 -19.79 8.86 6.38
CA SER A 11 -20.83 8.55 5.41
C SER A 11 -20.21 8.12 4.08
N LYS A 12 -20.98 7.38 3.29
CA LYS A 12 -20.58 6.97 1.94
C LYS A 12 -20.27 8.19 1.06
N GLU A 13 -21.08 9.23 1.15
CA GLU A 13 -20.94 10.48 0.40
C GLU A 13 -19.63 11.20 0.75
N ARG A 14 -19.25 11.24 2.03
CA ARG A 14 -17.97 11.83 2.47
C ARG A 14 -16.78 11.07 1.88
N ILE A 15 -16.77 9.74 2.00
CA ILE A 15 -15.70 8.89 1.45
C ILE A 15 -15.60 9.08 -0.06
N PHE A 16 -16.73 9.03 -0.77
CA PHE A 16 -16.77 9.22 -2.23
C PHE A 16 -16.25 10.59 -2.64
N LYS A 17 -16.69 11.66 -1.95
CA LYS A 17 -16.21 13.02 -2.21
C LYS A 17 -14.70 13.14 -1.98
N LYS A 18 -14.18 12.53 -0.92
CA LYS A 18 -12.74 12.53 -0.61
C LYS A 18 -11.94 11.80 -1.68
N ILE A 19 -12.34 10.59 -2.07
CA ILE A 19 -11.64 9.82 -3.13
C ILE A 19 -11.71 10.53 -4.48
N LYS A 20 -12.85 11.11 -4.85
CA LYS A 20 -12.99 11.91 -6.07
C LYS A 20 -12.08 13.14 -6.06
N GLN A 21 -11.96 13.81 -4.92
CA GLN A 21 -11.05 14.96 -4.75
C GLN A 21 -9.59 14.52 -4.92
N ILE A 22 -9.18 13.41 -4.27
CA ILE A 22 -7.82 12.86 -4.42
C ILE A 22 -7.52 12.54 -5.90
N LYS A 23 -8.45 11.93 -6.63
CA LYS A 23 -8.28 11.67 -8.08
C LYS A 23 -8.14 12.94 -8.92
N LYS A 24 -8.81 14.02 -8.52
CA LYS A 24 -8.68 15.33 -9.18
C LYS A 24 -7.30 15.95 -8.91
N ASP A 25 -6.81 15.84 -7.68
CA ASP A 25 -5.51 16.38 -7.27
C ASP A 25 -4.36 15.59 -7.91
N PHE A 26 -4.55 14.29 -8.12
CA PHE A 26 -3.60 13.39 -8.77
C PHE A 26 -4.24 12.70 -9.98
N LYS A 27 -4.30 13.40 -11.13
CA LYS A 27 -5.03 12.95 -12.33
C LYS A 27 -4.67 11.53 -12.77
N ASP A 28 -3.39 11.17 -12.71
CA ASP A 28 -2.87 9.86 -13.15
C ASP A 28 -2.88 8.78 -12.05
N LEU A 29 -3.46 9.06 -10.88
CA LEU A 29 -3.52 8.12 -9.76
C LEU A 29 -4.24 6.82 -10.15
N ARG A 30 -3.54 5.69 -10.05
CA ARG A 30 -4.10 4.34 -10.27
C ARG A 30 -4.08 3.46 -9.03
N TYR A 31 -3.13 3.69 -8.13
CA TYR A 31 -2.94 2.89 -6.92
C TYR A 31 -2.84 3.80 -5.70
N ILE A 32 -3.51 3.44 -4.62
CA ILE A 32 -3.45 4.17 -3.35
C ILE A 32 -3.29 3.18 -2.20
N ASN A 33 -2.52 3.54 -1.18
CA ASN A 33 -2.39 2.75 0.04
C ASN A 33 -2.93 3.50 1.27
N ASN A 34 -3.10 2.79 2.38
CA ASN A 34 -3.40 3.41 3.66
C ASN A 34 -2.13 3.87 4.38
N HIS A 35 -2.21 5.05 4.99
CA HIS A 35 -1.31 5.49 6.04
C HIS A 35 -1.97 5.21 7.40
N THR A 36 -1.30 4.50 8.30
CA THR A 36 -1.91 3.95 9.53
C THR A 36 -3.18 3.15 9.22
N GLY A 37 -4.31 3.42 9.88
CA GLY A 37 -5.63 2.97 9.42
C GLY A 37 -6.08 1.63 9.97
N SER A 38 -5.42 1.06 10.99
CA SER A 38 -5.81 -0.24 11.58
C SER A 38 -7.28 -0.32 12.01
N LEU A 39 -7.82 0.77 12.57
CA LEU A 39 -9.24 0.84 12.93
C LEU A 39 -10.15 0.83 11.68
N PHE A 40 -9.78 1.56 10.63
CA PHE A 40 -10.55 1.64 9.40
C PHE A 40 -10.49 0.32 8.62
N THR A 41 -9.29 -0.23 8.43
CA THR A 41 -9.08 -1.44 7.63
C THR A 41 -9.63 -2.69 8.29
N SER A 42 -9.78 -2.73 9.62
CA SER A 42 -10.45 -3.83 10.31
C SER A 42 -11.98 -3.75 10.29
N ASN A 43 -12.56 -2.60 9.92
CA ASN A 43 -14.00 -2.39 9.81
C ASN A 43 -14.52 -2.76 8.40
N GLU A 44 -15.44 -3.72 8.34
CA GLU A 44 -15.93 -4.25 7.08
C GLU A 44 -16.79 -3.27 6.29
N GLU A 45 -17.70 -2.55 6.96
CA GLU A 45 -18.59 -1.60 6.32
C GLU A 45 -17.82 -0.39 5.77
N ALA A 46 -16.86 0.11 6.55
CA ALA A 46 -15.97 1.19 6.14
C ALA A 46 -15.13 0.80 4.92
N MET A 47 -14.54 -0.40 4.93
CA MET A 47 -13.77 -0.92 3.81
C MET A 47 -14.63 -1.15 2.56
N ARG A 48 -15.89 -1.61 2.72
CA ARG A 48 -16.84 -1.70 1.61
C ARG A 48 -17.09 -0.34 0.97
N LYS A 49 -17.44 0.68 1.77
CA LYS A 49 -17.63 2.06 1.28
C LYS A 49 -16.39 2.60 0.56
N LEU A 50 -15.20 2.35 1.11
CA LEU A 50 -13.93 2.76 0.49
C LEU A 50 -13.71 2.07 -0.86
N TYR A 51 -13.82 0.75 -0.93
CA TYR A 51 -13.61 0.03 -2.19
C TYR A 51 -14.63 0.42 -3.27
N GLU A 52 -15.89 0.65 -2.91
CA GLU A 52 -16.89 1.17 -3.86
C GLU A 52 -16.49 2.55 -4.41
N ALA A 53 -15.99 3.44 -3.54
CA ALA A 53 -15.50 4.75 -3.95
C ALA A 53 -14.30 4.65 -4.91
N LEU A 54 -13.34 3.78 -4.57
CA LEU A 54 -12.14 3.53 -5.38
C LEU A 54 -12.48 2.91 -6.73
N LYS A 55 -13.38 1.92 -6.76
CA LYS A 55 -13.88 1.28 -7.99
C LYS A 55 -14.50 2.32 -8.93
N ASN A 56 -15.34 3.21 -8.40
CA ASN A 56 -15.96 4.29 -9.18
C ASN A 56 -14.98 5.31 -9.76
N GLN A 57 -13.75 5.36 -9.26
CA GLN A 57 -12.69 6.25 -9.76
C GLN A 57 -11.58 5.49 -10.51
N ASN A 58 -11.75 4.19 -10.76
CA ASN A 58 -10.74 3.30 -11.35
C ASN A 58 -9.40 3.35 -10.59
N ILE A 59 -9.47 3.31 -9.26
CA ILE A 59 -8.31 3.27 -8.35
C ILE A 59 -8.27 1.90 -7.67
N PHE A 60 -7.08 1.33 -7.57
CA PHE A 60 -6.81 0.08 -6.85
C PHE A 60 -6.24 0.38 -5.45
N PHE A 61 -6.68 -0.39 -4.46
CA PHE A 61 -6.18 -0.28 -3.10
C PHE A 61 -4.98 -1.20 -2.88
N VAL A 62 -3.93 -0.66 -2.27
CA VAL A 62 -2.73 -1.38 -1.83
C VAL A 62 -2.73 -1.40 -0.30
N ASP A 63 -3.03 -2.54 0.29
CA ASP A 63 -3.07 -2.66 1.75
C ASP A 63 -1.65 -2.64 2.34
N SER A 64 -1.33 -1.58 3.09
CA SER A 64 -0.09 -1.47 3.88
C SER A 64 -0.05 -2.48 5.04
N LYS A 65 -1.16 -3.19 5.30
CA LYS A 65 -1.32 -4.30 6.25
C LYS A 65 -0.85 -3.95 7.66
N THR A 66 -1.34 -2.81 8.17
CA THR A 66 -1.04 -2.30 9.52
C THR A 66 -1.74 -3.07 10.63
N ILE A 67 -2.71 -3.93 10.27
CA ILE A 67 -3.40 -4.84 11.19
C ILE A 67 -3.59 -6.21 10.54
N GLY A 68 -3.49 -7.27 11.34
CA GLY A 68 -3.57 -8.65 10.84
C GLY A 68 -4.95 -9.06 10.30
N ASN A 69 -6.03 -8.43 10.78
CA ASN A 69 -7.42 -8.75 10.44
C ASN A 69 -8.06 -7.76 9.45
N SER A 70 -7.25 -7.09 8.63
CA SER A 70 -7.73 -6.18 7.58
C SER A 70 -8.80 -6.85 6.70
N LYS A 71 -9.86 -6.12 6.38
CA LYS A 71 -10.98 -6.55 5.53
C LYS A 71 -10.73 -6.31 4.05
N ALA A 72 -9.59 -5.73 3.67
CA ALA A 72 -9.22 -5.44 2.28
C ALA A 72 -9.36 -6.66 1.36
N ASN A 73 -8.81 -7.82 1.75
CA ASN A 73 -8.89 -9.05 0.94
C ASN A 73 -10.34 -9.52 0.75
N LYS A 74 -11.14 -9.53 1.83
CA LYS A 74 -12.55 -9.93 1.78
C LYS A 74 -13.33 -9.05 0.81
N ILE A 75 -13.24 -7.73 0.99
CA ILE A 75 -13.99 -6.77 0.19
C ILE A 75 -13.50 -6.75 -1.27
N ALA A 76 -12.19 -6.84 -1.51
CA ALA A 76 -11.63 -6.93 -2.87
C ALA A 76 -12.24 -8.11 -3.64
N LYS A 77 -12.30 -9.30 -3.02
CA LYS A 77 -12.92 -10.50 -3.62
C LYS A 77 -14.40 -10.30 -3.91
N GLU A 78 -15.17 -9.80 -2.95
CA GLU A 78 -16.61 -9.56 -3.13
C GLU A 78 -16.92 -8.60 -4.27
N LEU A 79 -16.08 -7.58 -4.47
CA LEU A 79 -16.27 -6.57 -5.51
C LEU A 79 -15.54 -6.91 -6.83
N SER A 80 -14.95 -8.11 -6.91
CA SER A 80 -14.15 -8.59 -8.05
C SER A 80 -13.02 -7.63 -8.44
N MET A 81 -12.34 -7.07 -7.43
CA MET A 81 -11.17 -6.21 -7.58
C MET A 81 -9.88 -6.96 -7.20
N PRO A 82 -8.74 -6.66 -7.85
CA PRO A 82 -7.44 -7.17 -7.42
C PRO A 82 -7.17 -6.84 -5.95
N TYR A 83 -6.74 -7.84 -5.18
CA TYR A 83 -6.20 -7.63 -3.85
C TYR A 83 -4.68 -7.43 -3.93
N ILE A 84 -4.23 -6.23 -3.57
CA ILE A 84 -2.81 -5.87 -3.53
C ILE A 84 -2.44 -5.59 -2.07
N GLN A 85 -1.37 -6.20 -1.59
CA GLN A 85 -0.88 -6.00 -0.22
C GLN A 85 0.63 -5.95 -0.19
N ARG A 86 1.16 -5.29 0.83
CA ARG A 86 2.57 -5.32 1.16
C ARG A 86 3.01 -6.70 1.68
N ASP A 87 4.18 -7.15 1.24
CA ASP A 87 4.89 -8.30 1.80
C ASP A 87 5.88 -7.89 2.89
N VAL A 88 6.68 -6.83 2.65
CA VAL A 88 7.78 -6.40 3.54
C VAL A 88 7.65 -4.92 3.89
N PHE A 89 7.79 -4.58 5.17
CA PHE A 89 7.95 -3.19 5.61
C PHE A 89 9.44 -2.93 5.84
N LEU A 90 9.98 -1.88 5.22
CA LEU A 90 11.41 -1.65 5.18
C LEU A 90 11.94 -0.92 6.41
N ASP A 91 11.20 0.05 6.94
CA ASP A 91 11.72 1.04 7.89
C ASP A 91 10.81 1.24 9.11
N ASN A 92 10.38 0.12 9.71
CA ASN A 92 9.74 0.17 11.03
C ASN A 92 10.66 0.82 12.07
N GLU A 93 11.97 0.59 11.94
CA GLU A 93 13.00 1.26 12.71
C GLU A 93 13.72 2.25 11.79
N ASP A 94 13.94 3.48 12.28
CA ASP A 94 14.71 4.50 11.55
C ASP A 94 16.22 4.26 11.69
N ASP A 95 16.67 3.07 11.28
CA ASP A 95 18.06 2.61 11.32
C ASP A 95 18.49 2.04 9.96
N VAL A 96 19.68 2.43 9.50
CA VAL A 96 20.19 2.02 8.19
C VAL A 96 20.39 0.51 8.10
N ASN A 97 20.92 -0.13 9.15
CA ASN A 97 21.20 -1.56 9.13
C ASN A 97 19.92 -2.39 9.19
N TYR A 98 18.92 -1.92 9.94
CA TYR A 98 17.58 -2.50 9.94
C TYR A 98 16.99 -2.51 8.52
N VAL A 99 16.97 -1.36 7.85
CA VAL A 99 16.42 -1.24 6.49
C VAL A 99 17.17 -2.15 5.51
N LYS A 100 18.51 -2.25 5.61
CA LYS A 100 19.31 -3.16 4.78
C LYS A 100 18.92 -4.64 4.97
N LYS A 101 18.70 -5.08 6.21
CA LYS A 101 18.22 -6.45 6.50
C LYS A 101 16.83 -6.70 5.92
N GLN A 102 15.94 -5.71 5.99
CA GLN A 102 14.61 -5.81 5.40
C GLN A 102 14.65 -5.86 3.87
N LEU A 103 15.54 -5.08 3.24
CA LEU A 103 15.80 -5.16 1.80
C LEU A 103 16.31 -6.55 1.39
N GLU A 104 17.27 -7.11 2.14
CA GLU A 104 17.80 -8.44 1.87
C GLU A 104 16.70 -9.51 1.96
N SER A 105 15.85 -9.39 2.98
CA SER A 105 14.69 -10.26 3.16
C SER A 105 13.69 -10.12 2.01
N ALA A 106 13.44 -8.89 1.54
CA ALA A 106 12.55 -8.64 0.40
C ALA A 106 13.09 -9.27 -0.90
N VAL A 107 14.39 -9.11 -1.19
CA VAL A 107 15.03 -9.71 -2.36
C VAL A 107 14.97 -11.23 -2.33
N LYS A 108 15.34 -11.86 -1.20
CA LYS A 108 15.24 -13.32 -1.03
C LYS A 108 13.81 -13.81 -1.19
N LEU A 109 12.83 -13.06 -0.69
CA LEU A 109 11.43 -13.41 -0.82
C LEU A 109 10.92 -13.26 -2.26
N ALA A 110 11.36 -12.22 -2.98
CA ALA A 110 11.06 -12.01 -4.40
C ALA A 110 11.56 -13.18 -5.24
N GLN A 111 12.82 -13.58 -5.05
CA GLN A 111 13.44 -14.71 -5.76
C GLN A 111 12.67 -16.02 -5.54
N LYS A 112 12.07 -16.20 -4.37
CA LYS A 112 11.27 -17.40 -4.05
C LYS A 112 9.84 -17.34 -4.61
N LYS A 113 9.20 -16.17 -4.59
CA LYS A 113 7.77 -15.99 -4.93
C LYS A 113 7.51 -15.47 -6.35
N GLY A 114 8.56 -15.04 -7.05
CA GLY A 114 8.49 -14.31 -8.32
C GLY A 114 8.52 -12.79 -8.10
N PHE A 115 7.67 -12.25 -7.22
CA PHE A 115 7.70 -10.84 -6.84
C PHE A 115 7.25 -10.62 -5.40
N VAL A 116 7.56 -9.44 -4.86
CA VAL A 116 7.05 -8.96 -3.58
C VAL A 116 6.81 -7.45 -3.65
N ILE A 117 5.95 -6.94 -2.78
CA ILE A 117 5.78 -5.49 -2.56
C ILE A 117 6.46 -5.11 -1.25
N ALA A 118 7.54 -4.34 -1.34
CA ALA A 118 8.20 -3.72 -0.19
C ALA A 118 7.77 -2.25 -0.05
N ILE A 119 7.38 -1.83 1.14
CA ILE A 119 7.01 -0.43 1.43
C ILE A 119 7.98 0.15 2.47
N GLY A 120 8.43 1.37 2.23
CA GLY A 120 9.12 2.20 3.20
C GLY A 120 8.67 3.66 3.07
N HIS A 121 9.25 4.52 3.89
CA HIS A 121 8.99 5.95 3.93
C HIS A 121 10.19 6.75 3.39
N PRO A 122 9.97 8.00 2.95
CA PRO A 122 11.03 8.87 2.44
C PRO A 122 11.89 9.45 3.59
N ARG A 123 12.55 8.58 4.36
CA ARG A 123 13.45 8.95 5.47
C ARG A 123 14.90 8.95 5.03
N LYS A 124 15.73 9.74 5.72
CA LYS A 124 17.16 9.83 5.47
C LYS A 124 17.85 8.46 5.56
N ASN A 125 17.52 7.66 6.59
CA ASN A 125 18.13 6.35 6.76
C ASN A 125 17.62 5.32 5.74
N THR A 126 16.35 5.42 5.31
CA THR A 126 15.80 4.60 4.23
C THR A 126 16.54 4.87 2.91
N PHE A 127 16.73 6.14 2.54
CA PHE A 127 17.51 6.48 1.34
C PHE A 127 18.97 6.01 1.42
N LYS A 128 19.61 6.22 2.57
CA LYS A 128 21.00 5.77 2.79
C LYS A 128 21.14 4.25 2.68
N ALA A 129 20.18 3.49 3.21
CA ALA A 129 20.16 2.04 3.11
C ALA A 129 19.97 1.56 1.67
N LEU A 130 19.10 2.22 0.88
CA LEU A 130 18.91 1.92 -0.55
C LEU A 130 20.19 2.19 -1.35
N GLU A 131 20.83 3.35 -1.12
CA GLU A 131 22.08 3.72 -1.79
C GLU A 131 23.22 2.72 -1.50
N GLN A 132 23.32 2.24 -0.26
CA GLN A 132 24.33 1.26 0.16
C GLN A 132 24.00 -0.18 -0.24
N SER A 133 22.80 -0.44 -0.77
CA SER A 133 22.31 -1.78 -1.12
C SER A 133 22.24 -2.01 -2.64
N LYS A 134 22.89 -1.17 -3.45
CA LYS A 134 22.84 -1.27 -4.92
C LYS A 134 23.18 -2.67 -5.44
N ASP A 135 24.20 -3.32 -4.88
CA ASP A 135 24.59 -4.67 -5.31
C ASP A 135 23.53 -5.72 -4.99
N LEU A 136 22.87 -5.60 -3.84
CA LEU A 136 21.74 -6.47 -3.47
C LEU A 136 20.58 -6.32 -4.46
N LEU A 137 20.30 -5.08 -4.89
CA LEU A 137 19.22 -4.79 -5.82
C LEU A 137 19.48 -5.26 -7.25
N LYS A 138 20.73 -5.61 -7.63
CA LYS A 138 21.02 -6.22 -8.95
C LYS A 138 20.40 -7.61 -9.11
N GLY A 139 20.00 -8.26 -8.01
CA GLY A 139 19.40 -9.59 -8.02
C GLY A 139 17.89 -9.61 -8.30
N VAL A 140 17.27 -8.46 -8.55
CA VAL A 140 15.83 -8.28 -8.82
C VAL A 140 15.61 -7.11 -9.76
N ASP A 141 14.49 -7.11 -10.47
CA ASP A 141 14.02 -5.94 -11.21
C ASP A 141 13.08 -5.08 -10.35
N LEU A 142 13.29 -3.77 -10.36
CA LEU A 142 12.35 -2.81 -9.79
C LEU A 142 11.32 -2.44 -10.86
N VAL A 143 10.07 -2.81 -10.62
CA VAL A 143 8.96 -2.61 -11.56
C VAL A 143 7.83 -1.80 -10.92
N TYR A 144 7.00 -1.19 -11.76
CA TYR A 144 5.78 -0.51 -11.35
C TYR A 144 4.68 -1.52 -11.04
N LEU A 145 3.77 -1.15 -10.13
CA LEU A 145 2.56 -1.95 -9.87
C LEU A 145 1.73 -2.21 -11.13
N SER A 146 1.73 -1.28 -12.09
CA SER A 146 1.04 -1.45 -13.38
C SER A 146 1.63 -2.55 -14.25
N GLU A 147 2.90 -2.93 -14.07
CA GLU A 147 3.50 -4.04 -14.82
C GLU A 147 3.03 -5.40 -14.30
N ILE A 148 2.60 -5.44 -13.02
CA ILE A 148 2.07 -6.65 -12.38
C ILE A 148 0.54 -6.71 -12.43
N TYR A 149 -0.13 -5.56 -12.25
CA TYR A 149 -1.58 -5.46 -12.06
C TYR A 149 -2.29 -4.62 -13.13
N GLY A 150 -1.57 -3.98 -14.05
CA GLY A 150 -2.16 -3.20 -15.14
C GLY A 150 -2.59 -4.10 -16.28
N LYS A 151 -3.80 -4.66 -16.16
CA LYS A 151 -4.55 -5.17 -17.31
C LYS A 151 -5.64 -4.18 -17.67
#